data_AF-L0A7F7-F1
#
_entry.id   AF-L0A7F7-F1
#
_cell.length_a   1.000
_cell.length_b   1.000
_cell.length_c   1.000
_cell.angle_alpha   90.00
_cell.angle_beta   90.00
_cell.angle_gamma   90.00
#
_symmetry.space_group_name_H-M   'P 1'
#
loop_
_entity.id
_entity.type
_entity.pdbx_description
1 polymer ?
#
loop_
_entity_poly.entity_id
_entity_poly.type
_entity_poly.pdbx_seq_one_letter_code
_entity_poly.pdbx_strand_id
1 'polypeptide(L)' 'MTQNDQMGERQTSIVGACGATDCRYNEDRECHAGQIQVGMAGNMAQCMTYDPTGDQSGMTDMPRVNPS' A
#
# COMPACT_ATOMS: atom_id res chain seq x y z
N MET A 1 19.88 -37.01 -14.94
CA MET A 1 19.87 -35.57 -15.26
C MET A 1 18.61 -35.03 -14.63
N THR A 2 18.80 -34.15 -13.66
CA THR A 2 17.87 -33.76 -12.59
C THR A 2 16.54 -33.23 -13.17
N GLN A 3 15.41 -33.72 -12.65
CA GLN A 3 14.13 -33.05 -12.86
C GLN A 3 14.28 -31.62 -12.31
N ASN A 4 14.05 -30.62 -13.17
CA ASN A 4 13.87 -29.24 -12.73
C ASN A 4 12.49 -29.17 -12.08
N ASP A 5 12.39 -29.66 -10.85
CA ASP A 5 11.31 -29.37 -9.90
C ASP A 5 11.40 -27.89 -9.49
N GLN A 6 11.25 -26.99 -10.46
CA GLN A 6 10.83 -25.63 -10.19
C GLN A 6 9.33 -25.70 -9.94
N MET A 7 8.98 -26.28 -8.79
CA MET A 7 7.83 -25.84 -8.02
C MET A 7 8.06 -24.37 -7.71
N GLY A 8 7.84 -23.52 -8.72
CA GLY A 8 7.60 -22.11 -8.53
C GLY A 8 6.34 -22.05 -7.71
N GLU A 9 6.53 -22.10 -6.39
CA GLU A 9 5.61 -21.57 -5.39
C GLU A 9 4.99 -20.36 -6.07
N ARG A 10 3.67 -20.39 -6.27
CA ARG A 10 2.98 -19.23 -6.85
C ARG A 10 3.36 -18.09 -5.93
N GLN A 11 4.35 -17.28 -6.31
CA GLN A 11 4.78 -16.13 -5.55
C GLN A 11 3.59 -15.19 -5.67
N THR A 12 2.65 -15.36 -4.75
CA THR A 12 1.62 -14.37 -4.48
C THR A 12 2.42 -13.12 -4.22
N SER A 13 2.32 -12.09 -5.05
CA SER A 13 3.14 -10.88 -4.91
C SER A 13 2.92 -10.32 -3.51
N ILE A 14 3.84 -10.65 -2.60
CA ILE A 14 3.84 -10.17 -1.23
C ILE A 14 4.51 -8.80 -1.30
N VAL A 15 3.84 -7.77 -0.82
CA VAL A 15 4.45 -6.46 -0.69
C VAL A 15 5.49 -6.58 0.42
N GLY A 16 6.76 -6.73 0.05
CA GLY A 16 7.85 -6.99 1.00
C GLY A 16 8.19 -5.84 1.95
N ALA A 17 7.64 -4.64 1.73
CA ALA A 17 7.65 -3.53 2.67
C ALA A 17 6.54 -2.54 2.32
N CYS A 18 5.51 -2.44 3.14
CA CYS A 18 4.44 -1.45 3.01
C CYS A 18 4.77 -0.20 3.85
N GLY A 19 5.10 0.91 3.17
CA GLY A 19 5.39 2.19 3.84
C GLY A 19 4.16 2.99 4.29
N ALA A 20 2.96 2.58 3.90
CA ALA A 20 1.71 3.27 4.23
C ALA A 20 1.22 2.82 5.62
N THR A 21 1.75 3.44 6.67
CA THR A 21 1.50 3.05 8.08
C THR A 21 0.05 3.23 8.53
N ASP A 22 -0.73 4.02 7.80
CA ASP A 22 -2.16 4.26 8.01
C ASP A 22 -3.06 3.33 7.19
N CYS A 23 -2.50 2.45 6.36
CA CYS A 23 -3.25 1.48 5.56
C CYS A 23 -3.83 0.36 6.45
N ARG A 24 -5.12 0.06 6.30
CA ARG A 24 -5.84 -1.00 7.04
C ARG A 24 -5.27 -2.40 6.81
N TYR A 25 -4.61 -2.61 5.68
CA TYR A 25 -4.01 -3.89 5.31
C TYR A 25 -2.54 -4.02 5.75
N ASN A 26 -1.96 -2.96 6.31
CA ASN A 26 -0.56 -2.95 6.72
C ASN A 26 -0.45 -3.47 8.16
N GLU A 27 -0.02 -4.71 8.30
CA GLU A 27 0.29 -5.35 9.58
C GLU A 27 1.80 -5.62 9.59
N ASP A 28 2.50 -5.16 10.63
CA ASP A 28 3.96 -5.35 10.78
C ASP A 28 4.83 -4.94 9.57
N ARG A 29 4.39 -3.95 8.79
CA ARG A 29 5.03 -3.46 7.54
C ARG A 29 4.86 -4.40 6.35
N GLU A 30 3.93 -5.35 6.44
CA GLU A 30 3.55 -6.26 5.38
C GLU A 30 2.09 -6.00 4.97
N CYS A 31 1.80 -6.02 3.68
CA CYS A 31 0.42 -5.81 3.21
C CYS A 31 -0.31 -7.15 3.11
N HIS A 32 -1.38 -7.32 3.87
CA HIS A 32 -2.20 -8.54 3.93
C HIS A 32 -3.48 -8.48 3.10
N ALA A 33 -3.61 -7.52 2.19
CA ALA A 33 -4.77 -7.45 1.29
C ALA A 33 -4.83 -8.69 0.38
N GLY A 34 -6.03 -9.27 0.22
CA GLY A 34 -6.21 -10.49 -0.59
C GLY A 34 -5.89 -10.31 -2.08
N GLN A 35 -5.87 -9.07 -2.58
CA GLN A 35 -5.39 -8.71 -3.91
C GLN A 35 -4.77 -7.32 -3.90
N ILE A 36 -3.58 -7.19 -4.48
CA ILE A 36 -2.89 -5.91 -4.65
C ILE A 36 -3.04 -5.42 -6.09
N GLN A 37 -3.58 -4.22 -6.25
CA GLN A 37 -3.62 -3.51 -7.52
C GLN A 37 -2.67 -2.33 -7.45
N VAL A 38 -1.76 -2.24 -8.43
CA VAL A 38 -0.83 -1.12 -8.58
C VAL A 38 -1.17 -0.41 -9.88
N GLY A 39 -1.36 0.91 -9.79
CA GLY A 39 -1.55 1.80 -10.93
C GLY A 39 -0.38 2.78 -11.06
N MET A 40 -0.42 3.58 -12.12
CA MET A 40 0.54 4.66 -12.33
C MET A 40 -0.18 6.00 -12.19
N ALA A 41 0.40 6.91 -11.41
CA ALA A 41 0.01 8.32 -11.39
C ALA A 41 1.21 9.15 -11.86
N GLY A 42 1.18 9.55 -13.13
CA GLY A 42 2.36 10.07 -13.80
C GLY A 42 3.49 9.04 -13.81
N ASN A 43 4.66 9.43 -13.30
CA ASN A 43 5.85 8.57 -13.24
C ASN A 43 5.99 7.82 -11.90
N MET A 44 4.96 7.83 -11.06
CA MET A 44 4.97 7.20 -9.74
C MET A 44 4.00 6.00 -9.71
N ALA A 45 4.47 4.87 -9.17
CA ALA A 45 3.60 3.74 -8.88
C ALA A 45 2.74 4.05 -7.65
N GLN A 46 1.44 3.76 -7.73
CA GLN A 46 0.48 3.94 -6.64
C GLN A 46 -0.22 2.63 -6.32
N CYS A 47 -0.34 2.32 -5.02
CA CYS A 47 -1.16 1.21 -4.55
C CYS A 47 -2.62 1.62 -4.61
N MET A 48 -3.38 1.05 -5.54
CA MET A 48 -4.82 1.31 -5.71
C MET A 48 -5.67 0.56 -4.68
N THR A 49 -5.09 -0.45 -4.03
CA THR A 49 -5.69 -1.19 -2.91
C THR A 49 -5.57 -0.45 -1.57
N TYR A 50 -4.82 0.65 -1.51
CA TYR A 50 -4.63 1.40 -0.28
C TYR A 50 -5.98 1.84 0.33
N ASP A 51 -6.17 1.55 1.62
CA ASP A 51 -7.38 1.91 2.36
C ASP A 51 -6.99 2.48 3.74
N PRO A 52 -7.27 3.76 4.05
CA PRO A 52 -6.86 4.37 5.30
C PRO A 52 -7.69 3.88 6.51
N THR A 53 -7.03 3.67 7.66
CA THR A 53 -7.66 3.23 8.93
C THR A 53 -8.60 4.28 9.55
N GLY A 54 -8.42 5.56 9.23
CA GLY A 54 -9.26 6.66 9.67
C GLY A 54 -8.49 7.98 9.71
N ASP A 55 -9.18 9.05 9.30
CA ASP A 55 -8.76 10.46 9.28
C ASP A 55 -7.75 10.90 8.22
N GLN A 56 -8.14 10.75 6.94
CA GLN A 56 -7.68 11.68 5.88
C GLN A 56 -8.84 12.40 5.19
N SER A 57 -10.05 12.33 5.77
CA SER A 57 -11.14 13.22 5.40
C SER A 57 -10.93 14.59 6.03
N GLY A 58 -9.97 15.37 5.51
CA GLY A 58 -10.03 16.83 5.68
C GLY A 58 -8.81 17.54 6.25
N MET A 59 -7.67 17.51 5.56
CA MET A 59 -6.68 18.59 5.67
C MET A 59 -6.13 19.02 4.31
N THR A 60 -7.05 19.45 3.44
CA THR A 60 -6.80 20.58 2.53
C THR A 60 -7.34 21.90 3.13
N ASP A 61 -7.83 21.93 4.39
CA ASP A 61 -8.29 23.16 5.05
C ASP A 61 -7.21 23.80 5.93
N MET A 62 -6.52 24.76 5.33
CA MET A 62 -6.19 26.09 5.88
C MET A 62 -5.73 26.21 7.35
N PRO A 63 -4.56 26.85 7.61
CA PRO A 63 -4.24 27.29 8.96
C PRO A 63 -5.25 28.37 9.42
N ARG A 64 -6.07 28.02 10.42
CA ARG A 64 -6.94 28.98 11.10
C ARG A 64 -6.14 29.85 12.08
N VAL A 65 -6.25 31.15 11.82
CA VAL A 65 -6.17 32.32 12.72
C VAL A 65 -4.79 32.96 13.01
N ASN A 66 -4.73 34.26 12.72
CA ASN A 66 -4.22 35.25 13.67
C ASN A 66 -5.03 36.55 13.50
N PRO A 67 -6.09 36.77 14.28
CA PRO A 67 -6.71 38.08 14.33
C PRO A 67 -5.79 38.97 15.18
N SER A 68 -5.16 39.95 14.53
CA SER A 68 -4.73 41.18 15.20
C SER A 68 -5.85 42.21 15.13
#